data_AF-A0A5C6DGR8-F1
#
_entry.id   AF-A0A5C6DGR8-F1
#
_cell.length_a   1.000
_cell.length_b   1.000
_cell.length_c   1.000
_cell.angle_alpha   90.00
_cell.angle_beta   90.00
_cell.angle_gamma   90.00
#
_symmetry.space_group_name_H-M   'P 1'
#
loop_
_entity.id
_entity.type
_entity.pdbx_description
1 polymer ?
#
loop_
_entity_poly.entity_id
_entity_poly.type
_entity_poly.pdbx_seq_one_letter_code
_entity_poly.pdbx_strand_id
1 'polypeptide(L)'
;MKKSAIQVGAVLVVLALPHIASATNMNPDKPNIVVIMADDMGYADTGFTGATDIQTPNLNELAASGVTFSSGYVTHPYCGPRCA
;
A
#
# COMPACT_ATOMS: atom_id res chain seq x y z
N MET A 1 8.89 61.66 -1.51
CA MET A 1 7.90 60.98 -0.64
C MET A 1 7.22 59.77 -1.35
N LYS A 2 7.95 58.91 -2.08
CA LYS A 2 7.33 57.79 -2.85
C LYS A 2 7.99 56.41 -2.62
N LYS A 3 8.97 56.31 -1.71
CA LYS A 3 9.75 55.07 -1.47
C LYS A 3 9.14 54.16 -0.38
N SER A 4 8.29 54.69 0.51
CA SER A 4 7.66 53.91 1.60
C SER A 4 6.58 52.93 1.13
N ALA A 5 5.80 53.26 0.10
CA ALA A 5 4.69 52.40 -0.32
C ALA A 5 5.16 51.07 -0.96
N ILE A 6 6.31 51.07 -1.62
CA ILE A 6 6.89 49.88 -2.27
C ILE A 6 7.47 48.90 -1.23
N GLN A 7 8.02 49.40 -0.13
CA GLN A 7 8.59 48.53 0.91
C GLN A 7 7.51 47.86 1.78
N VAL A 8 6.36 48.51 2.00
CA VAL A 8 5.25 47.91 2.78
C VAL A 8 4.56 46.76 2.01
N GLY A 9 4.42 46.88 0.69
CA GLY A 9 3.86 45.81 -0.15
C GLY A 9 4.72 44.56 -0.21
N ALA A 10 6.06 44.71 -0.22
CA ALA A 10 6.99 43.59 -0.24
C ALA A 10 7.03 42.82 1.10
N VAL A 11 6.85 43.52 2.23
CA VAL A 11 6.83 42.90 3.56
C VAL A 11 5.54 42.10 3.81
N LEU A 12 4.40 42.54 3.26
CA LEU A 12 3.13 41.85 3.42
C LEU A 12 3.06 40.51 2.66
N VAL A 13 3.80 40.37 1.55
CA VAL A 13 3.83 39.15 0.73
C VAL A 13 4.72 38.06 1.34
N VAL A 14 5.74 38.44 2.12
CA VAL A 14 6.68 37.49 2.75
C VAL A 14 6.10 36.84 4.03
N LEU A 15 5.14 37.48 4.71
CA LEU A 15 4.52 36.96 5.93
C LEU A 15 3.39 35.94 5.70
N ALA A 16 2.99 35.67 4.45
CA ALA A 16 1.89 34.74 4.12
C ALA A 16 2.34 33.32 3.70
N LEU A 17 3.64 33.02 3.74
CA LEU A 17 4.21 31.72 3.36
C LEU A 17 5.06 31.18 4.52
N PRO A 18 4.42 30.57 5.54
CA PRO A 18 4.59 29.13 5.65
C PRO A 18 3.41 28.44 6.38
N HIS A 19 2.32 28.14 5.67
CA HIS A 19 1.28 27.22 6.19
C HIS A 19 0.97 26.03 5.28
N ILE A 20 1.79 25.79 4.25
CA ILE A 20 1.67 24.61 3.39
C ILE A 20 2.85 23.67 3.65
N ALA A 21 2.86 23.06 4.83
CA ALA A 21 3.67 21.87 5.07
C ALA A 21 3.08 21.11 6.27
N SER A 22 1.84 20.65 6.15
CA SER A 22 1.38 19.53 6.96
C SER A 22 2.03 18.28 6.37
N ALA A 23 3.29 18.04 6.75
CA ALA A 23 3.96 16.80 6.45
C ALA A 23 3.24 15.70 7.23
N THR A 24 2.67 14.73 6.51
CA THR A 24 2.12 13.53 7.11
C THR A 24 3.24 12.84 7.90
N ASN A 25 3.08 12.76 9.23
CA ASN A 25 3.95 12.01 10.12
C ASN A 25 3.77 10.50 9.84
N MET A 26 4.33 10.05 8.72
CA MET A 26 4.53 8.63 8.46
C MET A 26 5.64 8.19 9.41
N ASN A 27 5.28 7.47 10.47
CA ASN A 27 6.27 6.86 11.35
C ASN A 27 7.06 5.83 10.51
N PRO A 28 8.35 6.08 10.20
CA PRO A 28 9.12 5.20 9.32
C PRO A 28 9.30 3.80 9.92
N ASP A 29 9.13 3.65 11.23
CA ASP A 29 9.29 2.39 11.95
C ASP A 29 8.03 1.51 11.92
N LYS A 30 6.91 2.02 11.41
CA LYS A 30 5.66 1.25 11.31
C LYS A 30 5.55 0.63 9.91
N PRO A 31 5.59 -0.71 9.78
CA PRO A 31 5.40 -1.35 8.49
C PRO A 31 3.98 -1.15 7.98
N ASN A 32 3.84 -0.98 6.67
CA ASN A 32 2.55 -1.02 6.00
C ASN A 32 2.18 -2.48 5.71
N ILE A 33 0.96 -2.88 6.06
CA ILE A 33 0.46 -4.24 5.83
C ILE A 33 -0.56 -4.17 4.70
N VAL A 34 -0.30 -4.89 3.62
CA VAL A 34 -1.21 -5.04 2.49
C VAL A 34 -1.69 -6.49 2.47
N VAL A 35 -3.01 -6.69 2.52
CA VAL A 35 -3.64 -8.02 2.43
C VAL A 35 -4.29 -8.14 1.07
N ILE A 36 -3.84 -9.10 0.27
CA ILE A 36 -4.41 -9.46 -1.02
C ILE A 36 -5.10 -10.81 -0.84
N MET A 37 -6.39 -10.87 -1.18
CA MET A 37 -7.19 -12.10 -1.12
C MET A 37 -7.83 -12.31 -2.48
N ALA A 38 -7.68 -13.51 -3.03
CA ALA A 38 -8.37 -13.94 -4.24
C ALA A 38 -9.51 -14.89 -3.85
N ASP A 39 -10.67 -14.70 -4.46
CA ASP A 39 -11.82 -15.59 -4.27
C ASP A 39 -11.65 -16.87 -5.11
N ASP A 40 -12.13 -18.00 -4.59
CA ASP A 40 -12.09 -19.32 -5.24
C ASP A 40 -10.71 -19.80 -5.76
N MET A 41 -9.60 -19.28 -5.22
CA MET A 41 -8.25 -19.73 -5.60
C MET A 41 -7.92 -21.09 -4.96
N GLY A 42 -7.75 -22.10 -5.81
CA GLY A 42 -7.28 -23.42 -5.45
C GLY A 42 -5.77 -23.49 -5.21
N TYR A 43 -5.33 -24.54 -4.51
CA TYR A 43 -3.90 -24.76 -4.23
C TYR A 43 -3.08 -24.95 -5.52
N ALA A 44 -3.66 -25.54 -6.56
CA ALA A 44 -2.96 -25.87 -7.80
C ALA A 44 -3.03 -24.76 -8.87
N ASP A 45 -3.50 -23.56 -8.53
CA ASP A 45 -3.77 -22.50 -9.52
C ASP A 45 -2.57 -21.56 -9.74
N THR A 46 -1.51 -21.68 -8.94
CA THR A 46 -0.36 -20.76 -8.98
C THR A 46 0.90 -21.45 -9.46
N GLY A 47 1.74 -20.72 -10.21
CA GLY A 47 3.00 -21.27 -10.73
C GLY A 47 3.94 -21.76 -9.61
N PHE A 48 3.97 -21.09 -8.45
CA PHE A 48 4.83 -21.50 -7.33
C PHE A 48 4.35 -22.78 -6.62
N THR A 49 3.11 -23.22 -6.82
CA THR A 49 2.61 -24.52 -6.36
C THR A 49 2.73 -25.63 -7.42
N GLY A 50 3.24 -25.30 -8.61
CA GLY A 50 3.49 -26.24 -9.69
C GLY A 50 2.48 -26.20 -10.84
N ALA A 51 1.57 -25.21 -10.88
CA ALA A 51 0.68 -25.00 -12.03
C ALA A 51 1.48 -24.72 -13.30
N THR A 52 1.10 -25.34 -14.43
CA THR A 52 1.75 -25.14 -15.74
C THR A 52 0.83 -24.47 -16.77
N ASP A 53 -0.46 -24.41 -16.47
CA ASP A 53 -1.53 -23.85 -17.30
C ASP A 53 -1.72 -22.35 -17.04
N ILE A 54 -1.68 -21.92 -15.78
CA ILE A 54 -1.87 -20.51 -15.37
C ILE A 54 -0.52 -19.85 -15.09
N GLN A 55 -0.25 -18.75 -15.80
CA GLN A 55 0.98 -17.99 -15.62
C GLN A 55 0.82 -16.88 -14.57
N THR A 56 1.52 -17.02 -13.44
CA THR A 56 1.45 -16.08 -12.31
C THR A 56 2.81 -15.45 -11.95
N PRO A 57 3.49 -14.74 -12.87
CA PRO A 57 4.87 -14.27 -12.67
C PRO A 57 5.05 -13.40 -11.42
N ASN A 58 4.12 -12.48 -11.15
CA ASN A 58 4.19 -11.59 -9.98
C ASN A 58 4.01 -12.36 -8.66
N LEU A 59 3.15 -13.37 -8.63
CA LEU A 59 2.97 -14.22 -7.45
C LEU A 59 4.18 -15.13 -7.23
N ASN A 60 4.81 -15.60 -8.31
CA ASN A 60 6.02 -16.40 -8.24
C ASN A 60 7.19 -15.59 -7.66
N GLU A 61 7.34 -14.32 -8.07
CA GLU A 61 8.34 -13.42 -7.50
C GLU A 61 8.07 -13.12 -6.02
N LEU A 62 6.80 -12.92 -5.64
CA LEU A 62 6.41 -12.72 -4.24
C LEU A 62 6.69 -13.96 -3.39
N ALA A 63 6.42 -15.15 -3.91
CA ALA A 63 6.71 -16.42 -3.24
C ALA A 63 8.23 -16.64 -3.07
N ALA A 64 9.03 -16.30 -4.09
CA ALA A 64 10.49 -16.43 -4.06
C ALA A 64 11.18 -15.43 -3.12
N SER A 65 10.62 -14.23 -2.96
CA SER A 65 11.15 -13.18 -2.08
C SER A 65 10.62 -13.27 -0.64
N GLY A 66 9.61 -14.10 -0.39
CA GLY A 66 8.88 -14.19 0.86
C GLY A 66 8.88 -15.59 1.48
N VAL A 67 7.80 -15.89 2.19
CA VAL A 67 7.55 -17.18 2.83
C VAL A 67 6.26 -17.76 2.27
N THR A 68 6.32 -19.01 1.81
CA THR A 68 5.17 -19.75 1.30
C THR A 68 4.73 -20.80 2.31
N PHE A 69 3.42 -20.85 2.58
CA PHE A 69 2.81 -21.89 3.41
C PHE A 69 2.31 -23.04 2.52
N SER A 70 3.07 -24.13 2.42
CA SER A 70 2.66 -25.33 1.65
C SER A 70 1.47 -26.07 2.27
N SER A 71 1.17 -25.83 3.54
CA SER A 71 0.06 -26.43 4.29
C SER A 71 -0.84 -25.36 4.92
N GLY A 72 -1.24 -24.36 4.13
CA GLY A 72 -2.19 -23.32 4.52
C GLY A 72 -3.64 -23.77 4.30
N TYR A 73 -4.31 -24.28 5.34
CA TYR A 73 -5.69 -24.75 5.25
C TYR A 73 -6.70 -23.68 5.64
N VAL A 74 -7.84 -23.65 4.94
CA VAL A 74 -9.03 -22.90 5.36
C VAL A 74 -9.92 -23.76 6.25
N THR A 75 -10.52 -23.18 7.29
CA THR A 75 -11.39 -23.94 8.20
C THR A 75 -12.72 -24.37 7.58
N HIS A 76 -13.24 -23.59 6.62
CA HIS A 76 -14.46 -23.90 5.86
C HIS A 76 -14.32 -23.36 4.43
N PRO A 77 -14.41 -24.22 3.39
CA PRO A 77 -14.23 -23.85 1.99
C PRO A 77 -15.55 -23.39 1.35
N TYR A 78 -16.15 -22.31 1.86
CA TYR A 78 -17.34 -21.69 1.27
C TYR A 78 -17.23 -20.17 1.32
N CYS A 79 -17.61 -19.51 0.22
CA CYS A 79 -17.46 -18.06 0.01
C CYS A 79 -18.64 -17.28 0.60
N GLY A 80 -18.90 -17.46 1.89
CA GLY A 80 -19.98 -16.79 2.61
C GLY A 80 -19.58 -16.37 4.03
N PRO A 81 -20.32 -15.44 4.64
CA PRO A 81 -20.09 -15.06 6.02
C PRO A 81 -20.26 -16.31 6.91
N ARG A 82 -19.24 -16.63 7.70
CA ARG A 82 -19.42 -17.59 8.80
C ARG A 82 -20.38 -16.96 9.79
N CYS A 83 -21.60 -17.48 9.86
CA CYS A 83 -22.44 -17.25 11.02
C CYS A 83 -21.90 -18.12 12.16
N ALA A 84 -21.20 -17.45 13.09
CA ALA A 84 -20.60 -17.95 14.34
C ALA A 84 -19.30 -18.76 14.19
#